data_AF-A0A919NE80-F1
#
_entry.id   AF-A0A919NE80-F1
#
_cell.length_a   1.000
_cell.length_b   1.000
_cell.length_c   1.000
_cell.angle_alpha   90.00
_cell.angle_beta   90.00
_cell.angle_gamma   90.00
#
_symmetry.space_group_name_H-M   'P 1'
#
loop_
_entity.id
_entity.type
_entity.pdbx_description
1 polymer ?
#
loop_
_entity_poly.entity_id
_entity_poly.type
_entity_poly.pdbx_seq_one_letter_code
_entity_poly.pdbx_strand_id
1 'polypeptide(L)'
;MTVIYAGPVVDALVDLADPDAGYPAASPRVSAILDLRAAEAYANDRDTTARRTAIDTAFGHLSDPSPQHGDPAWSYWATDAQAHAQAGYCYLKLEDCPRARQHLRAALSSQGDQFSREGALRDALLAATYARQDHPDLDKALHLGRQAVTTLSDQVTSAHCVKHVYRLVFSLHPYRRDPKVRHFTEQARPLLRAYAS
;
A
#
# COMPACT_ATOMS: atom_id res chain seq x y z
N MET A 1 20.53 5.96 8.54
CA MET A 1 19.46 6.92 8.91
C MET A 1 18.40 6.86 7.82
N THR A 2 17.42 5.98 8.00
CA THR A 2 16.45 5.62 6.97
C THR A 2 15.50 6.79 6.76
N VAL A 3 15.62 7.44 5.59
CA VAL A 3 14.59 8.33 5.06
C VAL A 3 13.38 7.47 4.76
N ILE A 4 12.57 7.25 5.78
CA ILE A 4 11.15 6.99 5.61
C ILE A 4 10.68 8.18 4.79
N TYR A 5 10.00 7.94 3.68
CA TYR A 5 9.26 8.98 2.96
C TYR A 5 8.04 9.41 3.82
N ALA A 6 8.31 9.80 5.06
CA ALA A 6 7.67 10.89 5.75
C ALA A 6 8.54 12.11 5.42
N GLY A 7 8.58 12.49 4.15
CA GLY A 7 8.92 13.86 3.78
C GLY A 7 7.83 14.81 4.31
N PRO A 8 7.98 16.14 4.16
CA PRO A 8 7.28 17.23 4.87
C PRO A 8 5.74 17.31 4.67
N VAL A 9 5.11 16.25 4.20
CA VAL A 9 3.77 16.20 3.63
C VAL A 9 2.67 16.41 4.67
N VAL A 10 2.87 16.12 5.96
CA VAL A 10 1.83 16.44 6.96
C VAL A 10 1.75 17.93 7.25
N ASP A 11 2.89 18.60 7.44
CA ASP A 11 2.94 20.06 7.62
C ASP A 11 2.61 20.78 6.30
N ALA A 12 3.07 20.24 5.17
CA ALA A 12 2.74 20.77 3.84
C ALA A 12 1.29 20.48 3.41
N LEU A 13 0.60 19.46 3.92
CA LEU A 13 -0.83 19.23 3.63
C LEU A 13 -1.72 20.13 4.50
N VAL A 14 -1.28 20.49 5.70
CA VAL A 14 -1.94 21.52 6.52
C VAL A 14 -1.71 22.90 5.91
N ASP A 15 -0.50 23.20 5.41
CA ASP A 15 -0.21 24.43 4.65
C ASP A 15 -0.83 24.46 3.25
N LEU A 16 -1.04 23.33 2.57
CA LEU A 16 -1.74 23.28 1.26
C LEU A 16 -3.27 23.33 1.39
N ALA A 17 -3.78 23.18 2.61
CA ALA A 17 -5.15 23.53 2.96
C ALA A 17 -5.29 25.01 3.36
N ASP A 18 -4.30 25.85 3.01
CA ASP A 18 -4.38 27.30 3.13
C ASP A 18 -5.58 27.82 2.32
N PRO A 19 -6.58 28.45 2.98
CA PRO A 19 -7.72 29.05 2.31
C PRO A 19 -7.33 30.18 1.33
N ASP A 20 -6.14 30.76 1.45
CA ASP A 20 -5.63 31.80 0.55
C ASP A 20 -5.05 31.25 -0.77
N ALA A 21 -4.87 29.92 -0.89
CA ALA A 21 -4.49 29.25 -2.14
C ALA A 21 -5.62 29.25 -3.20
N GLY A 22 -6.81 29.77 -2.87
CA GLY A 22 -7.91 29.99 -3.81
C GLY A 22 -8.65 28.73 -4.25
N TYR A 23 -8.41 27.59 -3.61
CA TYR A 23 -9.19 26.37 -3.88
C TYR A 23 -10.42 26.36 -2.97
N PRO A 24 -11.65 26.42 -3.53
CA PRO A 24 -12.84 26.35 -2.71
C PRO A 24 -12.84 25.07 -1.87
N ALA A 25 -13.21 25.22 -0.61
CA ALA A 25 -13.08 24.29 0.50
C ALA A 25 -13.84 22.94 0.39
N ALA A 26 -14.06 22.39 -0.80
CA ALA A 26 -14.72 21.09 -0.95
C ALA A 26 -14.32 20.38 -2.27
N SER A 27 -13.06 19.97 -2.41
CA SER A 27 -12.73 18.88 -3.34
C SER A 27 -12.93 17.55 -2.60
N PRO A 28 -13.88 16.70 -3.01
CA PRO A 28 -14.03 15.37 -2.43
C PRO A 28 -12.74 14.55 -2.54
N ARG A 29 -11.97 14.71 -3.64
CA ARG A 29 -10.66 14.06 -3.77
C ARG A 29 -9.67 14.50 -2.69
N VAL A 30 -9.63 15.79 -2.35
CA VAL A 30 -8.78 16.29 -1.25
C VAL A 30 -9.24 15.71 0.09
N SER A 31 -10.55 15.71 0.36
CA SER A 31 -11.10 15.11 1.59
C SER A 31 -10.74 13.62 1.70
N ALA A 32 -10.86 12.86 0.60
CA ALA A 32 -10.46 11.47 0.55
C ALA A 32 -8.97 11.25 0.88
N ILE A 33 -8.09 12.12 0.39
CA ILE A 33 -6.65 12.08 0.72
C ILE A 33 -6.43 12.24 2.22
N LEU A 34 -7.10 13.22 2.84
CA LEU A 34 -6.98 13.49 4.27
C LEU A 34 -7.51 12.33 5.10
N ASP A 35 -8.66 11.78 4.75
CA ASP A 35 -9.25 10.61 5.42
C ASP A 35 -8.36 9.36 5.30
N LEU A 36 -7.72 9.14 4.15
CA LEU A 36 -6.76 8.04 3.95
C LEU A 36 -5.48 8.22 4.79
N ARG A 37 -5.08 9.46 5.08
CA ARG A 37 -3.97 9.75 6.01
C ARG A 37 -4.39 9.53 7.46
N ALA A 38 -5.59 9.97 7.84
CA ALA A 38 -6.17 9.69 9.14
C ALA A 38 -6.30 8.18 9.39
N ALA A 39 -6.78 7.42 8.40
CA ALA A 39 -6.86 5.96 8.46
C ALA A 39 -5.49 5.32 8.74
N GLU A 40 -4.42 5.81 8.12
CA GLU A 40 -3.08 5.31 8.38
C GLU A 40 -2.60 5.64 9.80
N ALA A 41 -2.88 6.85 10.29
CA ALA A 41 -2.59 7.25 11.67
C ALA A 41 -3.32 6.34 12.68
N TYR A 42 -4.62 6.14 12.52
CA TYR A 42 -5.40 5.22 13.35
C TYR A 42 -4.89 3.77 13.26
N ALA A 43 -4.42 3.32 12.10
CA ALA A 43 -3.78 2.01 11.96
C ALA A 43 -2.45 1.90 12.73
N ASN A 44 -1.70 3.00 12.87
CA ASN A 44 -0.50 3.03 13.71
C ASN A 44 -0.85 2.97 15.20
N ASP A 45 -1.93 3.64 15.62
CA ASP A 45 -2.43 3.65 17.01
C ASP A 45 -3.25 2.40 17.37
N ARG A 46 -3.46 1.51 16.38
CA ARG A 46 -4.28 0.30 16.47
C ARG A 46 -5.77 0.55 16.77
N ASP A 47 -6.27 1.75 16.51
CA ASP A 47 -7.70 2.05 16.55
C ASP A 47 -8.39 1.45 15.33
N THR A 48 -9.07 0.33 15.55
CA THR A 48 -9.74 -0.42 14.49
C THR A 48 -11.02 0.29 14.02
N THR A 49 -11.74 0.98 14.91
CA THR A 49 -13.01 1.61 14.57
C THR A 49 -12.77 2.90 13.80
N ALA A 50 -11.92 3.79 14.31
CA ALA A 50 -11.64 5.07 13.68
C ALA A 50 -10.99 4.89 12.30
N ARG A 51 -10.05 3.93 12.17
CA ARG A 51 -9.49 3.56 10.86
C ARG A 51 -10.57 3.10 9.89
N ARG A 52 -11.52 2.26 10.32
CA ARG A 52 -12.59 1.77 9.42
C ARG A 52 -13.45 2.93 8.93
N THR A 53 -13.90 3.76 9.87
CA THR A 53 -14.71 4.93 9.54
C THR A 53 -13.96 5.84 8.57
N ALA A 54 -12.69 6.15 8.81
CA ALA A 54 -11.90 6.99 7.91
C ALA A 54 -11.74 6.38 6.51
N ILE A 55 -11.52 5.07 6.39
CA ILE A 55 -11.48 4.39 5.08
C ILE A 55 -12.84 4.50 4.38
N ASP A 56 -13.93 4.19 5.08
CA ASP A 56 -15.28 4.20 4.49
C ASP A 56 -15.66 5.64 4.05
N THR A 57 -15.33 6.66 4.86
CA THR A 57 -15.52 8.08 4.52
C THR A 57 -14.69 8.49 3.30
N ALA A 58 -13.43 8.07 3.21
CA ALA A 58 -12.58 8.38 2.05
C ALA A 58 -13.17 7.83 0.74
N PHE A 59 -13.66 6.59 0.75
CA PHE A 59 -14.32 6.00 -0.42
C PHE A 59 -15.67 6.66 -0.73
N GLY A 60 -16.38 7.16 0.28
CA GLY A 60 -17.55 8.02 0.11
C GLY A 60 -17.20 9.26 -0.70
N HIS A 61 -16.18 10.00 -0.28
CA HIS A 61 -15.71 11.19 -0.99
C HIS A 61 -15.22 10.90 -2.42
N LEU A 62 -14.59 9.76 -2.68
CA LEU A 62 -14.17 9.39 -4.04
C LEU A 62 -15.36 9.03 -4.95
N SER A 63 -16.51 8.69 -4.37
CA SER A 63 -17.74 8.40 -5.11
C SER A 63 -18.55 9.66 -5.42
N ASP A 64 -18.25 10.78 -4.74
CA ASP A 64 -18.89 12.06 -5.00
C ASP A 64 -18.44 12.64 -6.35
N PRO A 65 -19.32 13.38 -7.05
CA PRO A 65 -18.96 14.02 -8.30
C PRO A 65 -17.84 15.05 -8.08
N SER A 66 -16.86 15.07 -9.00
CA SER A 66 -15.86 16.15 -9.01
C SER A 66 -16.55 17.52 -9.06
N PRO A 67 -16.03 18.51 -8.33
CA PRO A 67 -16.61 19.84 -8.33
C PRO A 67 -16.51 20.50 -9.70
N GLN A 68 -17.36 21.49 -9.99
CA GLN A 68 -17.42 22.13 -11.32
C GLN A 68 -16.10 22.79 -11.75
N HIS A 69 -15.31 23.28 -10.79
CA HIS A 69 -13.99 23.85 -11.03
C HIS A 69 -12.87 22.80 -11.16
N GLY A 70 -13.19 21.51 -11.03
CA GLY A 70 -12.24 20.42 -11.03
C GLY A 70 -11.48 20.28 -9.71
N ASP A 71 -10.79 19.14 -9.56
CA ASP A 71 -9.90 18.89 -8.43
C ASP A 71 -8.56 19.59 -8.61
N PRO A 72 -7.84 19.95 -7.52
CA PRO A 72 -6.53 20.57 -7.62
C PRO A 72 -5.55 19.69 -8.41
N ALA A 73 -4.73 20.29 -9.29
CA ALA A 73 -3.83 19.53 -10.16
C ALA A 73 -2.87 18.61 -9.41
N TRP A 74 -2.41 19.01 -8.22
CA TRP A 74 -1.54 18.21 -7.37
C TRP A 74 -2.19 16.91 -6.87
N SER A 75 -3.53 16.81 -6.89
CA SER A 75 -4.28 15.64 -6.42
C SER A 75 -4.35 14.49 -7.43
N TYR A 76 -3.72 14.63 -8.61
CA TYR A 76 -3.79 13.66 -9.72
C TYR A 76 -3.43 12.20 -9.33
N TRP A 77 -2.63 12.02 -8.28
CA TRP A 77 -2.18 10.71 -7.81
C TRP A 77 -3.23 9.98 -6.97
N ALA A 78 -4.27 10.67 -6.48
CA ALA A 78 -5.34 10.10 -5.66
C ALA A 78 -6.39 9.40 -6.54
N THR A 79 -5.95 8.32 -7.17
CA THR A 79 -6.79 7.41 -7.96
C THR A 79 -7.42 6.34 -7.07
N ASP A 80 -8.49 5.70 -7.55
CA ASP A 80 -9.10 4.55 -6.88
C ASP A 80 -8.08 3.45 -6.59
N ALA A 81 -7.15 3.21 -7.51
CA ALA A 81 -6.08 2.24 -7.33
C ALA A 81 -5.21 2.59 -6.11
N GLN A 82 -4.89 3.87 -5.94
CA GLN A 82 -4.09 4.34 -4.80
C GLN A 82 -4.89 4.33 -3.50
N ALA A 83 -6.17 4.70 -3.52
CA ALA A 83 -7.05 4.63 -2.37
C ALA A 83 -7.21 3.19 -1.85
N HIS A 84 -7.45 2.24 -2.76
CA HIS A 84 -7.48 0.82 -2.44
C HIS A 84 -6.14 0.32 -1.92
N ALA A 85 -5.01 0.72 -2.52
CA ALA A 85 -3.70 0.31 -2.03
C ALA A 85 -3.46 0.77 -0.57
N GLN A 86 -3.82 2.01 -0.26
CA GLN A 86 -3.66 2.59 1.07
C GLN A 86 -4.59 1.94 2.10
N ALA A 87 -5.87 1.72 1.75
CA ALA A 87 -6.80 1.00 2.61
C ALA A 87 -6.30 -0.43 2.90
N GLY A 88 -5.85 -1.14 1.86
CA GLY A 88 -5.28 -2.48 1.98
C GLY A 88 -4.07 -2.54 2.90
N TYR A 89 -3.19 -1.54 2.81
CA TYR A 89 -2.04 -1.37 3.71
C TYR A 89 -2.47 -1.16 5.17
N CYS A 90 -3.45 -0.30 5.41
CA CYS A 90 -3.98 -0.02 6.75
C CYS A 90 -4.62 -1.27 7.39
N TYR A 91 -5.42 -2.03 6.64
CA TYR A 91 -5.98 -3.29 7.11
C TYR A 91 -4.90 -4.33 7.45
N LEU A 92 -3.83 -4.41 6.63
CA LEU A 92 -2.75 -5.36 6.88
C LEU A 92 -1.94 -5.02 8.14
N LYS A 93 -1.80 -3.74 8.51
CA LYS A 93 -1.16 -3.31 9.78
C LYS A 93 -1.91 -3.82 11.03
N LEU A 94 -3.22 -4.00 10.91
CA LEU A 94 -4.09 -4.53 11.95
C LEU A 94 -4.42 -6.01 11.77
N GLU A 95 -3.68 -6.70 10.89
CA GLU A 95 -3.79 -8.14 10.66
C GLU A 95 -5.15 -8.60 10.07
N ASP A 96 -6.00 -7.67 9.59
CA ASP A 96 -7.23 -7.97 8.86
C ASP A 96 -6.91 -8.34 7.40
N CYS A 97 -6.35 -9.54 7.23
CA CYS A 97 -5.94 -10.07 5.94
C CYS A 97 -7.08 -10.18 4.91
N PRO A 98 -8.32 -10.57 5.26
CA PRO A 98 -9.43 -10.62 4.31
C PRO A 98 -9.75 -9.25 3.69
N ARG A 99 -9.92 -8.19 4.50
CA ARG A 99 -10.18 -6.85 3.96
C ARG A 99 -8.97 -6.28 3.24
N ALA A 100 -7.77 -6.50 3.77
CA ALA A 100 -6.53 -6.11 3.09
C ALA A 100 -6.47 -6.69 1.68
N ARG A 101 -6.76 -7.99 1.53
CA ARG A 101 -6.76 -8.68 0.23
C ARG A 101 -7.79 -8.13 -0.73
N GLN A 102 -9.01 -7.84 -0.26
CA GLN A 102 -10.06 -7.26 -1.09
C GLN A 102 -9.59 -5.94 -1.71
N HIS A 103 -9.08 -5.02 -0.89
CA HIS A 103 -8.59 -3.73 -1.37
C HIS A 103 -7.34 -3.88 -2.24
N LEU A 104 -6.36 -4.70 -1.87
CA LEU A 104 -5.14 -4.88 -2.67
C LEU A 104 -5.40 -5.50 -4.04
N ARG A 105 -6.40 -6.41 -4.15
CA ARG A 105 -6.84 -6.92 -5.46
C ARG A 105 -7.46 -5.82 -6.32
N ALA A 106 -8.35 -5.01 -5.75
CA ALA A 106 -8.95 -3.88 -6.46
C ALA A 106 -7.88 -2.88 -6.92
N ALA A 107 -6.89 -2.58 -6.07
CA ALA A 107 -5.78 -1.70 -6.40
C ALA A 107 -4.97 -2.18 -7.62
N LEU A 108 -4.62 -3.47 -7.66
CA LEU A 108 -3.86 -4.05 -8.76
C LEU A 108 -4.68 -4.15 -10.05
N SER A 109 -5.98 -4.47 -9.96
CA SER A 109 -6.87 -4.51 -11.13
C SER A 109 -7.01 -3.13 -11.81
N SER A 110 -6.92 -2.04 -11.05
CA SER A 110 -7.05 -0.67 -11.58
C SER A 110 -5.72 0.00 -11.93
N GLN A 111 -4.57 -0.65 -11.69
CA GLN A 111 -3.23 -0.06 -11.91
C GLN A 111 -2.75 -0.15 -13.38
N GLY A 112 -3.27 -1.10 -14.16
CA GLY A 112 -2.73 -1.44 -15.49
C GLY A 112 -1.35 -2.10 -15.46
N ASP A 113 -0.78 -2.42 -16.62
CA ASP A 113 0.47 -3.23 -16.78
C ASP A 113 1.78 -2.46 -16.47
N GLN A 114 1.74 -1.45 -15.61
CA GLN A 114 2.95 -0.69 -15.26
C GLN A 114 3.75 -1.40 -14.17
N PHE A 115 4.94 -1.90 -14.53
CA PHE A 115 5.97 -2.37 -13.60
C PHE A 115 6.57 -1.20 -12.82
N SER A 116 5.91 -0.81 -11.73
CA SER A 116 6.36 0.27 -10.82
C SER A 116 6.76 -0.28 -9.44
N ARG A 117 7.54 0.49 -8.68
CA ARG A 117 7.87 0.14 -7.28
C ARG A 117 6.62 0.04 -6.41
N GLU A 118 5.64 0.89 -6.68
CA GLU A 118 4.34 0.91 -6.02
C GLU A 118 3.54 -0.35 -6.36
N GLY A 119 3.61 -0.83 -7.60
CA GLY A 119 3.07 -2.14 -8.01
C GLY A 119 3.74 -3.29 -7.25
N ALA A 120 5.07 -3.31 -7.22
CA ALA A 120 5.81 -4.32 -6.48
C ALA A 120 5.51 -4.32 -4.97
N LEU A 121 5.28 -3.14 -4.38
CA LEU A 121 4.81 -3.04 -2.99
C LEU A 121 3.43 -3.68 -2.83
N ARG A 122 2.47 -3.37 -3.73
CA ARG A 122 1.12 -3.93 -3.69
C ARG A 122 1.13 -5.45 -3.87
N ASP A 123 1.97 -5.98 -4.75
CA ASP A 123 2.21 -7.42 -4.92
C ASP A 123 2.73 -8.07 -3.64
N ALA A 124 3.76 -7.49 -3.01
CA ALA A 124 4.33 -8.02 -1.78
C ALA A 124 3.32 -7.99 -0.61
N LEU A 125 2.51 -6.93 -0.52
CA LEU A 125 1.43 -6.82 0.46
C LEU A 125 0.35 -7.88 0.20
N LEU A 126 -0.10 -8.03 -1.04
CA LEU A 126 -1.14 -8.99 -1.42
C LEU A 126 -0.68 -10.43 -1.19
N ALA A 127 0.56 -10.75 -1.57
CA ALA A 127 1.21 -12.02 -1.31
C ALA A 127 1.18 -12.38 0.18
N ALA A 128 1.49 -11.41 1.05
CA ALA A 128 1.46 -11.62 2.49
C ALA A 128 0.05 -11.97 2.99
N THR A 129 -1.02 -11.42 2.39
CA THR A 129 -2.39 -11.79 2.76
C THR A 129 -2.77 -13.22 2.41
N TYR A 130 -2.15 -13.81 1.37
CA TYR A 130 -2.37 -15.21 0.98
C TYR A 130 -1.53 -16.17 1.84
N ALA A 131 -0.32 -15.76 2.22
CA ALA A 131 0.56 -16.56 3.08
C ALA A 131 0.06 -16.68 4.53
N ARG A 132 -0.72 -15.71 5.03
CA ARG A 132 -1.18 -15.61 6.43
C ARG A 132 -2.58 -16.16 6.69
N GLN A 133 -3.18 -16.84 5.73
CA GLN A 133 -4.50 -17.47 5.92
C GLN A 133 -4.40 -18.73 6.77
N ASP A 134 -5.52 -19.14 7.39
CA ASP A 134 -5.63 -20.45 8.06
C ASP A 134 -5.28 -21.60 7.09
N HIS A 135 -5.70 -21.46 5.84
CA HIS A 135 -5.29 -22.30 4.70
C HIS A 135 -4.56 -21.43 3.67
N PRO A 136 -3.22 -21.33 3.74
CA PRO A 136 -2.45 -20.47 2.86
C PRO A 136 -2.52 -20.90 1.39
N ASP A 137 -2.74 -19.92 0.52
CA ASP A 137 -2.56 -20.09 -0.93
C ASP A 137 -1.11 -19.76 -1.30
N LEU A 138 -0.23 -20.76 -1.11
CA LEU A 138 1.21 -20.59 -1.36
C LEU A 138 1.52 -20.31 -2.82
N ASP A 139 0.76 -20.87 -3.77
CA ASP A 139 0.99 -20.62 -5.19
C ASP A 139 0.75 -19.15 -5.54
N LYS A 140 -0.36 -18.55 -5.06
CA LYS A 140 -0.59 -17.10 -5.25
C LYS A 140 0.43 -16.25 -4.50
N ALA A 141 0.75 -16.60 -3.25
CA ALA A 141 1.72 -15.85 -2.46
C ALA A 141 3.09 -15.81 -3.14
N LEU A 142 3.56 -16.95 -3.66
CA LEU A 142 4.85 -17.06 -4.34
C LEU A 142 4.84 -16.43 -5.74
N HIS A 143 3.72 -16.50 -6.47
CA HIS A 143 3.58 -15.83 -7.77
C HIS A 143 3.74 -14.32 -7.63
N LEU A 144 2.94 -13.69 -6.76
CA LEU A 144 2.99 -12.26 -6.48
C LEU A 144 4.33 -11.85 -5.86
N GLY A 145 4.85 -12.65 -4.92
CA GLY A 145 6.16 -12.42 -4.33
C GLY A 145 7.28 -12.36 -5.38
N ARG A 146 7.24 -13.25 -6.38
CA ARG A 146 8.21 -13.22 -7.50
C ARG A 146 8.09 -11.97 -8.35
N GLN A 147 6.87 -11.53 -8.69
CA GLN A 147 6.65 -10.27 -9.42
C GLN A 147 7.26 -9.08 -8.68
N ALA A 148 7.04 -9.01 -7.36
CA ALA A 148 7.65 -7.98 -6.51
C ALA A 148 9.19 -8.03 -6.51
N VAL A 149 9.78 -9.23 -6.35
CA VAL A 149 11.24 -9.39 -6.34
C VAL A 149 11.86 -9.03 -7.69
N THR A 150 11.29 -9.48 -8.80
CA THR A 150 11.78 -9.14 -10.14
C THR A 150 11.76 -7.62 -10.36
N THR A 151 10.61 -6.99 -10.13
CA THR A 151 10.44 -5.54 -10.33
C THR A 151 11.41 -4.72 -9.47
N LEU A 152 11.63 -5.12 -8.22
CA LEU A 152 12.54 -4.40 -7.31
C LEU A 152 14.03 -4.68 -7.56
N SER A 153 14.36 -5.76 -8.27
CA SER A 153 15.74 -6.07 -8.65
C SER A 153 16.20 -5.26 -9.87
N ASP A 154 15.26 -4.91 -10.76
CA ASP A 154 15.53 -4.14 -11.98
C ASP A 154 15.47 -2.61 -11.77
N GLN A 155 15.08 -2.15 -10.57
CA GLN A 155 14.90 -0.73 -10.24
C GLN A 155 15.76 -0.29 -9.05
N VAL A 156 15.95 1.04 -8.90
CA VAL A 156 16.65 1.60 -7.73
C VAL A 156 15.95 1.14 -6.45
N THR A 157 16.71 0.45 -5.60
CA THR A 157 16.20 -0.28 -4.43
C THR A 157 15.46 0.66 -3.47
N SER A 158 14.16 0.43 -3.28
CA SER A 158 13.36 1.13 -2.28
C SER A 158 13.35 0.36 -0.96
N ALA A 159 14.03 0.91 0.05
CA ALA A 159 14.07 0.37 1.41
C ALA A 159 12.67 0.04 1.96
N HIS A 160 11.67 0.88 1.66
CA HIS A 160 10.29 0.65 2.06
C HIS A 160 9.68 -0.60 1.39
N CYS A 161 9.89 -0.77 0.08
CA CYS A 161 9.35 -1.92 -0.65
C CYS A 161 10.03 -3.22 -0.24
N VAL A 162 11.36 -3.20 -0.07
CA VAL A 162 12.13 -4.40 0.34
C VAL A 162 11.75 -4.88 1.74
N LYS A 163 11.41 -3.96 2.67
CA LYS A 163 10.85 -4.32 3.98
C LYS A 163 9.59 -5.20 3.86
N HIS A 164 8.76 -4.99 2.85
CA HIS A 164 7.56 -5.80 2.63
C HIS A 164 7.86 -7.17 2.02
N VAL A 165 8.86 -7.26 1.13
CA VAL A 165 9.39 -8.55 0.68
C VAL A 165 9.98 -9.35 1.85
N TYR A 166 10.72 -8.68 2.75
CA TYR A 166 11.22 -9.31 3.97
C TYR A 166 10.09 -9.87 4.84
N ARG A 167 9.03 -9.08 5.07
CA ARG A 167 7.85 -9.51 5.84
C ARG A 167 7.12 -10.69 5.19
N LEU A 168 7.08 -10.75 3.85
CA LEU A 168 6.54 -11.89 3.12
C LEU A 168 7.39 -13.15 3.35
N VAL A 169 8.70 -13.06 3.16
CA VAL A 169 9.63 -14.18 3.41
C VAL A 169 9.51 -14.67 4.87
N PHE A 170 9.39 -13.75 5.83
CA PHE A 170 9.14 -14.09 7.22
C PHE A 170 7.83 -14.86 7.40
N SER A 171 6.72 -14.41 6.79
CA SER A 171 5.43 -15.14 6.87
C SER A 171 5.46 -16.51 6.21
N LEU A 172 6.40 -16.76 5.28
CA LEU A 172 6.56 -18.05 4.62
C LEU A 172 7.47 -19.02 5.39
N HIS A 173 8.10 -18.58 6.49
CA HIS A 173 9.00 -19.41 7.28
C HIS A 173 8.40 -20.73 7.80
N PRO A 174 7.12 -20.80 8.21
CA PRO A 174 6.49 -22.08 8.57
C PRO A 174 6.57 -23.13 7.43
N TYR A 175 6.57 -22.68 6.17
CA TYR A 175 6.57 -23.51 4.97
C TYR A 175 7.96 -23.70 4.34
N ARG A 176 9.05 -23.37 5.05
CA ARG A 176 10.44 -23.43 4.55
C ARG A 176 10.90 -24.78 3.99
N ARG A 177 10.21 -25.88 4.30
CA ARG A 177 10.49 -27.23 3.77
C ARG A 177 9.89 -27.46 2.38
N ASP A 178 8.92 -26.65 1.98
CA ASP A 178 8.35 -26.68 0.63
C ASP A 178 9.41 -26.21 -0.39
N PRO A 179 9.69 -27.00 -1.45
CA PRO A 179 10.69 -26.65 -2.46
C PRO A 179 10.43 -25.30 -3.16
N LYS A 180 9.15 -24.96 -3.42
CA LYS A 180 8.77 -23.70 -4.09
C LYS A 180 9.07 -22.51 -3.18
N VAL A 181 8.82 -22.64 -1.87
CA VAL A 181 9.10 -21.61 -0.86
C VAL A 181 10.60 -21.41 -0.68
N ARG A 182 11.38 -22.52 -0.63
CA ARG A 182 12.84 -22.45 -0.57
C ARG A 182 13.41 -21.73 -1.78
N HIS A 183 12.97 -22.10 -2.98
CA HIS A 183 13.41 -21.47 -4.23
C HIS A 183 13.11 -19.96 -4.24
N PHE A 184 11.89 -19.55 -3.88
CA PHE A 184 11.55 -18.13 -3.76
C PHE A 184 12.42 -17.39 -2.73
N THR A 185 12.69 -18.00 -1.57
CA THR A 185 13.53 -17.39 -0.53
C THR A 185 14.97 -17.22 -1.00
N GLU A 186 15.50 -18.16 -1.79
CA GLU A 186 16.80 -18.05 -2.44
C GLU A 186 16.82 -16.93 -3.48
N GLN A 187 15.77 -16.83 -4.31
CA GLN A 187 15.60 -15.76 -5.30
C GLN A 187 15.54 -14.36 -4.64
N ALA A 188 14.85 -14.22 -3.51
CA ALA A 188 14.74 -12.94 -2.79
C ALA A 188 16.03 -12.54 -2.05
N ARG A 189 16.97 -13.47 -1.83
CA ARG A 189 18.13 -13.26 -0.96
C ARG A 189 19.04 -12.10 -1.38
N PRO A 190 19.40 -11.91 -2.66
CA PRO A 190 20.25 -10.79 -3.07
C PRO A 190 19.62 -9.43 -2.72
N LEU A 191 18.32 -9.27 -3.03
CA LEU A 191 17.55 -8.08 -2.72
C LEU A 191 17.51 -7.78 -1.22
N LEU A 192 17.28 -8.81 -0.40
CA LEU A 192 17.23 -8.66 1.06
C LEU A 192 18.60 -8.35 1.69
N ARG A 193 19.71 -8.85 1.10
CA ARG A 193 21.07 -8.54 1.57
C ARG A 193 21.46 -7.10 1.30
N ALA A 194 21.19 -6.60 0.09
CA ALA A 194 21.47 -5.21 -0.29
C ALA A 194 20.71 -4.18 0.56
N TYR A 195 19.57 -4.58 1.15
CA TYR A 195 18.81 -3.76 2.07
C TYR A 195 19.36 -3.75 3.51
N ALA A 196 20.06 -4.81 3.92
CA ALA A 196 20.59 -4.97 5.27
C ALA A 196 22.01 -4.40 5.46
N SER A 197 22.70 -4.12 4.35
CA SER A 197 24.00 -3.43 4.28
C SER A 197 23.83 -1.91 4.29
#